data_AF-A0A7S1ST54-F1
#
_entry.id   AF-A0A7S1ST54-F1
#
_cell.length_a   1.000
_cell.length_b   1.000
_cell.length_c   1.000
_cell.angle_alpha   90.00
_cell.angle_beta   90.00
_cell.angle_gamma   90.00
#
_symmetry.space_group_name_H-M   'P 1'
#
loop_
_entity.id
_entity.type
_entity.pdbx_description
1 polymer ?
#
loop_
_entity_poly.entity_id
_entity_poly.type
_entity_poly.pdbx_seq_one_letter_code
_entity_poly.pdbx_strand_id
1 'polypeptide(L)'
;SQSGPPPGSKARGGRGGAAGTDEGIGSAEFTDHERLVAFYTMSCRDDEELKILLVSMSDGTRRRMMQLLARLPGGVDLCAAVLEAMPSSLATRHLVELIDYPANMLPTELHEQVAKAMHADAIAEAEQISRGIDACCSKRLERVRRAVLRWAHNHNLTCAQLNRLLGVLTFQRDRIMAITALWTSVTDRAEFVPSVVAKLTSEEQVNVYQRLGYHKLMSLTPRPYGVHFRLQLKTQE
;
A
#
# COMPACT_ATOMS: atom_id res chain seq x y z
N SER A 1 -10.94 12.70 -62.22
CA SER A 1 -11.96 11.69 -62.52
C SER A 1 -11.30 10.40 -62.98
N GLN A 2 -11.89 9.27 -62.55
CA GLN A 2 -11.66 7.86 -62.97
C GLN A 2 -10.42 7.19 -62.34
N SER A 3 -10.57 6.29 -61.34
CA SER A 3 -11.11 4.89 -61.33
C SER A 3 -10.17 3.92 -62.06
N GLY A 4 -9.70 2.79 -61.51
CA GLY A 4 -10.08 1.94 -60.39
C GLY A 4 -9.18 0.66 -60.41
N PRO A 5 -9.58 -0.46 -59.77
CA PRO A 5 -8.78 -1.47 -59.01
C PRO A 5 -8.28 -2.66 -59.89
N PRO A 6 -7.86 -3.91 -59.43
CA PRO A 6 -7.89 -4.64 -58.12
C PRO A 6 -6.62 -5.54 -57.90
N PRO A 7 -6.61 -6.79 -57.34
CA PRO A 7 -7.34 -7.50 -56.25
C PRO A 7 -6.37 -7.91 -55.08
N GLY A 8 -6.79 -8.17 -53.83
CA GLY A 8 -7.62 -9.28 -53.35
C GLY A 8 -6.77 -10.52 -52.97
N SER A 9 -6.56 -10.77 -51.67
CA SER A 9 -6.38 -12.13 -51.11
C SER A 9 -6.67 -12.17 -49.61
N LYS A 10 -7.33 -13.26 -49.23
CA LYS A 10 -8.18 -13.46 -48.05
C LYS A 10 -7.44 -14.03 -46.83
N ALA A 11 -8.00 -13.69 -45.67
CA ALA A 11 -8.33 -14.54 -44.52
C ALA A 11 -7.25 -15.35 -43.75
N ARG A 12 -7.09 -14.97 -42.48
CA ARG A 12 -7.17 -15.85 -41.28
C ARG A 12 -7.23 -14.89 -40.07
N GLY A 13 -8.26 -14.86 -39.23
CA GLY A 13 -8.75 -15.99 -38.44
C GLY A 13 -7.96 -16.02 -37.12
N GLY A 14 -8.49 -15.40 -36.06
CA GLY A 14 -7.82 -15.40 -34.75
C GLY A 14 -8.64 -14.69 -33.68
N ARG A 15 -9.33 -15.48 -32.86
CA ARG A 15 -10.01 -15.10 -31.62
C ARG A 15 -9.07 -14.38 -30.64
N GLY A 16 -9.66 -13.55 -29.79
CA GLY A 16 -9.04 -12.97 -28.59
C GLY A 16 -9.63 -11.58 -28.39
N GLY A 17 -10.78 -11.43 -27.73
CA GLY A 17 -10.95 -11.79 -26.34
C GLY A 17 -10.96 -10.47 -25.58
N ALA A 18 -12.16 -9.96 -25.31
CA ALA A 18 -12.37 -8.82 -24.45
C ALA A 18 -11.74 -9.11 -23.07
N ALA A 19 -10.84 -8.24 -22.65
CA ALA A 19 -10.44 -8.07 -21.26
C ALA A 19 -10.25 -6.55 -21.11
N GLY A 20 -11.17 -5.78 -20.53
CA GLY A 20 -12.07 -6.19 -19.45
C GLY A 20 -11.24 -6.59 -18.24
N THR A 21 -10.24 -5.79 -17.85
CA THR A 21 -9.68 -5.84 -16.50
C THR A 21 -10.70 -5.19 -15.57
N ASP A 22 -11.79 -5.92 -15.39
CA ASP A 22 -12.53 -5.95 -14.15
C ASP A 22 -11.53 -6.51 -13.13
N GLU A 23 -10.99 -5.66 -12.25
CA GLU A 23 -10.34 -6.11 -11.01
C GLU A 23 -11.45 -6.68 -10.12
N GLY A 24 -12.02 -7.79 -10.58
CA GLY A 24 -12.71 -8.72 -9.72
C GLY A 24 -11.71 -9.15 -8.67
N ILE A 25 -12.13 -9.05 -7.41
CA ILE A 25 -11.54 -9.68 -6.24
C ILE A 25 -11.17 -11.11 -6.64
N GLY A 26 -9.93 -11.29 -7.09
CA GLY A 26 -9.44 -12.55 -7.56
C GLY A 26 -9.48 -13.48 -6.37
N SER A 27 -10.29 -14.52 -6.46
CA SER A 27 -10.16 -15.71 -5.63
C SER A 27 -8.79 -16.34 -5.91
N ALA A 28 -7.73 -15.72 -5.39
CA ALA A 28 -6.40 -16.29 -5.40
C ALA A 28 -6.50 -17.60 -4.64
N GLU A 29 -6.34 -18.72 -5.35
CA GLU A 29 -6.25 -20.01 -4.73
C GLU A 29 -5.08 -19.98 -3.74
N PHE A 30 -5.40 -20.18 -2.47
CA PHE A 30 -4.38 -20.25 -1.42
C PHE A 30 -3.42 -21.39 -1.71
N THR A 31 -2.13 -21.14 -1.52
CA THR A 31 -1.11 -22.16 -1.74
C THR A 31 -1.23 -23.27 -0.69
N ASP A 32 -0.81 -24.49 -1.03
CA ASP A 32 -0.80 -25.60 -0.06
C ASP A 32 0.04 -25.27 1.18
N HIS A 33 1.08 -24.43 1.03
CA HIS A 33 1.86 -23.91 2.13
C HIS A 33 1.04 -23.02 3.07
N GLU A 34 0.17 -22.16 2.56
CA GLU A 34 -0.71 -21.29 3.37
C GLU A 34 -1.77 -22.08 4.12
N ARG A 35 -2.33 -23.12 3.48
CA ARG A 35 -3.29 -24.03 4.13
C ARG A 35 -2.63 -24.86 5.23
N LEU A 36 -1.41 -25.34 4.98
CA LEU A 36 -0.60 -26.07 5.96
C LEU A 36 -0.30 -25.17 7.16
N VAL A 37 0.05 -23.91 6.93
CA VAL A 37 0.31 -22.92 7.99
C VAL A 37 -0.96 -22.66 8.81
N ALA A 38 -2.11 -22.42 8.18
CA ALA A 38 -3.37 -22.27 8.92
C ALA A 38 -3.72 -23.52 9.75
N PHE A 39 -3.44 -24.71 9.22
CA PHE A 39 -3.60 -25.98 9.94
C PHE A 39 -2.67 -26.08 11.16
N TYR A 40 -1.40 -25.71 11.02
CA TYR A 40 -0.45 -25.69 12.14
C TYR A 40 -0.86 -24.67 13.21
N THR A 41 -1.32 -23.49 12.82
CA THR A 41 -1.83 -22.46 13.75
C THR A 41 -3.02 -22.98 14.57
N MET A 42 -3.92 -23.75 13.95
CA MET A 42 -5.04 -24.39 14.65
C MET A 42 -4.64 -25.63 15.47
N SER A 43 -3.42 -26.16 15.25
CA SER A 43 -2.91 -27.37 15.89
C SER A 43 -1.91 -27.09 17.02
N CYS A 44 -1.60 -25.81 17.31
CA CYS A 44 -0.76 -25.41 18.43
C CYS A 44 -1.37 -25.89 19.75
N ARG A 45 -0.53 -26.44 20.63
CA ARG A 45 -0.99 -27.03 21.91
C ARG A 45 -1.18 -26.01 23.01
N ASP A 46 -0.45 -24.91 22.93
CA ASP A 46 -0.49 -23.79 23.88
C ASP A 46 -0.23 -22.45 23.20
N ASP A 47 -0.50 -21.37 23.93
CA ASP A 47 -0.37 -19.99 23.44
C ASP A 47 1.08 -19.60 23.13
N GLU A 48 2.06 -20.25 23.76
CA GLU A 48 3.48 -19.95 23.55
C GLU A 48 3.98 -20.53 22.22
N GLU A 49 3.58 -21.75 21.88
CA GLU A 49 3.84 -22.37 20.58
C GLU A 49 3.20 -21.53 19.45
N LEU A 50 1.98 -21.06 19.67
CA LEU A 50 1.28 -20.17 18.74
C LEU A 50 2.02 -18.84 18.56
N LYS A 51 2.50 -18.21 19.64
CA LYS A 51 3.30 -16.97 19.57
C LYS A 51 4.58 -17.16 18.77
N ILE A 52 5.34 -18.23 19.05
CA ILE A 52 6.61 -18.51 18.35
C ILE A 52 6.36 -18.70 16.85
N LEU A 53 5.34 -19.49 16.50
CA LEU A 53 4.93 -19.71 15.13
C LEU A 53 4.58 -18.38 14.45
N LEU A 54 3.70 -17.60 15.06
CA LEU A 54 3.23 -16.32 14.49
C LEU A 54 4.36 -15.30 14.34
N VAL A 55 5.28 -15.20 15.29
CA VAL A 55 6.44 -14.28 15.19
C VAL A 55 7.38 -14.69 14.05
N SER A 56 7.60 -15.99 13.86
CA SER A 56 8.51 -16.52 12.82
C SER A 56 8.00 -16.36 11.39
N MET A 57 6.70 -16.12 11.22
CA MET A 57 6.08 -15.98 9.90
C MET A 57 6.33 -14.61 9.26
N SER A 58 6.47 -14.59 7.94
CA SER A 58 6.48 -13.36 7.16
C SER A 58 5.12 -12.64 7.23
N ASP A 59 5.11 -11.31 7.08
CA ASP A 59 3.88 -10.52 7.06
C ASP A 59 2.89 -11.00 5.99
N GLY A 60 3.39 -11.39 4.81
CA GLY A 60 2.57 -11.92 3.71
C GLY A 60 1.91 -13.25 4.08
N THR A 61 2.64 -14.15 4.72
CA THR A 61 2.11 -15.46 5.15
C THR A 61 1.09 -15.29 6.28
N ARG A 62 1.37 -14.43 7.27
CA ARG A 62 0.41 -14.10 8.36
C ARG A 62 -0.89 -13.54 7.80
N ARG A 63 -0.81 -12.62 6.84
CA ARG A 63 -2.00 -12.05 6.20
C ARG A 63 -2.89 -13.12 5.58
N ARG A 64 -2.30 -13.99 4.74
CA ARG A 64 -3.04 -15.02 4.02
C ARG A 64 -3.63 -16.05 4.98
N MET A 65 -2.92 -16.38 6.05
CA MET A 65 -3.43 -17.22 7.13
C MET A 65 -4.64 -16.58 7.82
N MET A 66 -4.58 -15.30 8.20
CA MET A 66 -5.73 -14.60 8.81
C MET A 66 -6.93 -14.55 7.85
N GLN A 67 -6.69 -14.33 6.55
CA GLN A 67 -7.73 -14.38 5.51
C GLN A 67 -8.33 -15.78 5.34
N LEU A 68 -7.52 -16.83 5.47
CA LEU A 68 -7.99 -18.23 5.45
C LEU A 68 -8.85 -18.53 6.66
N LEU A 69 -8.38 -18.18 7.86
CA LEU A 69 -9.11 -18.40 9.11
C LEU A 69 -10.45 -17.69 9.09
N ALA A 70 -10.50 -16.42 8.63
CA ALA A 70 -11.74 -15.66 8.54
C ALA A 70 -12.79 -16.28 7.59
N ARG A 71 -12.40 -17.14 6.65
CA ARG A 71 -13.31 -17.84 5.73
C ARG A 71 -13.88 -19.14 6.30
N LEU A 72 -13.39 -19.61 7.45
CA LEU A 72 -13.89 -20.81 8.12
C LEU A 72 -15.16 -20.50 8.92
N PRO A 73 -16.04 -21.49 9.18
CA PRO A 73 -17.14 -21.33 10.12
C PRO A 73 -16.59 -21.02 11.52
N GLY A 74 -17.03 -19.91 12.13
CA GLY A 74 -16.44 -19.39 13.38
C GLY A 74 -15.10 -18.67 13.18
N GLY A 75 -14.73 -18.36 11.93
CA GLY A 75 -13.46 -17.76 11.55
C GLY A 75 -13.18 -16.40 12.18
N VAL A 76 -14.22 -15.64 12.52
CA VAL A 76 -14.10 -14.35 13.22
C VAL A 76 -13.57 -14.56 14.64
N ASP A 77 -14.14 -15.51 15.37
CA ASP A 77 -13.71 -15.84 16.75
C ASP A 77 -12.30 -16.43 16.76
N LEU A 78 -11.97 -17.25 15.74
CA LEU A 78 -10.61 -17.77 15.54
C LEU A 78 -9.60 -16.65 15.25
N CYS A 79 -9.96 -15.68 14.40
CA CYS A 79 -9.12 -14.51 14.15
C CYS A 79 -8.91 -13.69 15.42
N ALA A 80 -9.97 -13.48 16.21
CA ALA A 80 -9.89 -12.77 17.49
C ALA A 80 -8.94 -13.48 18.46
N ALA A 81 -9.14 -14.79 18.68
CA ALA A 81 -8.29 -15.60 19.55
C ALA A 81 -6.82 -15.60 19.10
N VAL A 82 -6.56 -15.73 17.79
CA VAL A 82 -5.20 -15.65 17.25
C VAL A 82 -4.58 -14.27 17.50
N LEU A 83 -5.32 -13.19 17.32
CA LEU A 83 -4.82 -11.83 17.56
C LEU A 83 -4.56 -11.54 19.05
N GLU A 84 -5.38 -12.08 19.94
CA GLU A 84 -5.16 -12.00 21.40
C GLU A 84 -3.96 -12.81 21.86
N ALA A 85 -3.70 -13.96 21.23
CA ALA A 85 -2.53 -14.76 21.52
C ALA A 85 -1.23 -14.14 20.98
N MET A 86 -1.30 -13.24 19.99
CA MET A 86 -0.13 -12.59 19.40
C MET A 86 0.49 -11.53 20.31
N PRO A 87 1.79 -11.22 20.13
CA PRO A 87 2.36 -9.99 20.67
C PRO A 87 1.54 -8.78 20.24
N SER A 88 1.19 -7.91 21.17
CA SER A 88 0.30 -6.76 20.97
C SER A 88 0.78 -5.83 19.83
N SER A 89 2.09 -5.73 19.61
CA SER A 89 2.69 -4.98 18.49
C SER A 89 2.37 -5.55 17.11
N LEU A 90 2.24 -6.87 16.98
CA LEU A 90 1.83 -7.54 15.75
C LEU A 90 0.31 -7.50 15.60
N ALA A 91 -0.45 -7.75 16.68
CA ALA A 91 -1.91 -7.65 16.67
C ALA A 91 -2.38 -6.26 16.20
N THR A 92 -1.71 -5.20 16.68
CA THR A 92 -1.97 -3.82 16.27
C THR A 92 -1.80 -3.62 14.76
N ARG A 93 -0.82 -4.26 14.12
CA ARG A 93 -0.61 -4.18 12.66
C ARG A 93 -1.72 -4.86 11.85
N HIS A 94 -2.44 -5.80 12.44
CA HIS A 94 -3.53 -6.53 11.80
C HIS A 94 -4.88 -5.85 12.03
N LEU A 95 -5.07 -5.19 13.18
CA LEU A 95 -6.34 -4.57 13.60
C LEU A 95 -6.44 -3.09 13.23
N VAL A 96 -5.33 -2.36 13.30
CA VAL A 96 -5.31 -0.91 13.14
C VAL A 96 -4.53 -0.54 11.91
N GLU A 97 -5.13 0.33 11.09
CA GLU A 97 -4.44 0.90 9.94
C GLU A 97 -3.30 1.80 10.42
N LEU A 98 -2.07 1.31 10.30
CA LEU A 98 -0.92 2.09 10.67
C LEU A 98 -0.55 3.04 9.54
N ILE A 99 -0.29 4.28 9.93
CA ILE A 99 0.06 5.44 9.12
C ILE A 99 1.11 5.19 8.01
N ASP A 100 2.10 4.32 8.27
CA ASP A 100 3.21 3.99 7.36
C ASP A 100 3.14 2.54 6.80
N TYR A 101 2.12 1.78 7.19
CA TYR A 101 1.90 0.39 6.79
C TYR A 101 0.43 0.19 6.41
N PRO A 102 -0.06 0.81 5.31
CA PRO A 102 -1.49 0.91 4.99
C PRO A 102 -2.13 -0.41 4.51
N ALA A 103 -1.44 -1.53 4.69
CA ALA A 103 -1.98 -2.81 4.30
C ALA A 103 -2.73 -3.42 5.48
N ASN A 104 -3.95 -2.94 5.72
CA ASN A 104 -4.93 -3.62 6.56
C ASN A 104 -4.98 -5.09 6.12
N MET A 105 -4.56 -5.96 7.04
CA MET A 105 -4.32 -7.37 6.69
C MET A 105 -5.63 -8.17 6.66
N LEU A 106 -6.68 -7.67 7.31
CA LEU A 106 -8.03 -8.17 7.24
C LEU A 106 -8.89 -7.23 6.36
N PRO A 107 -9.88 -7.77 5.62
CA PRO A 107 -10.89 -6.96 4.95
C PRO A 107 -11.62 -6.04 5.94
N THR A 108 -11.95 -4.82 5.54
CA THR A 108 -12.58 -3.79 6.39
C THR A 108 -13.88 -4.29 7.04
N GLU A 109 -14.62 -5.15 6.34
CA GLU A 109 -15.88 -5.75 6.81
C GLU A 109 -15.66 -6.70 7.99
N LEU A 110 -14.48 -7.31 8.09
CA LEU A 110 -14.10 -8.26 9.14
C LEU A 110 -13.43 -7.57 10.33
N HIS A 111 -12.88 -6.37 10.16
CA HIS A 111 -12.26 -5.62 11.26
C HIS A 111 -13.25 -5.37 12.40
N GLU A 112 -14.44 -4.86 12.09
CA GLU A 112 -15.44 -4.57 13.13
C GLU A 112 -15.96 -5.82 13.82
N GLN A 113 -16.05 -6.93 13.08
CA GLN A 113 -16.54 -8.20 13.62
C GLN A 113 -15.51 -8.85 14.54
N VAL A 114 -14.24 -8.87 14.12
CA VAL A 114 -13.13 -9.39 14.93
C VAL A 114 -12.89 -8.51 16.15
N ALA A 115 -12.93 -7.18 16.01
CA ALA A 115 -12.80 -6.27 17.15
C ALA A 115 -13.93 -6.48 18.17
N LYS A 116 -15.18 -6.71 17.73
CA LYS A 116 -16.28 -7.02 18.65
C LYS A 116 -16.14 -8.36 19.37
N ALA A 117 -15.45 -9.33 18.75
CA ALA A 117 -15.20 -10.63 19.33
C ALA A 117 -14.02 -10.65 20.30
N MET A 118 -13.13 -9.66 20.22
CA MET A 118 -11.99 -9.51 21.14
C MET A 118 -12.40 -8.91 22.49
N HIS A 119 -11.61 -9.21 23.52
CA HIS A 119 -11.70 -8.61 24.83
C HIS A 119 -11.39 -7.11 24.78
N ALA A 120 -12.18 -6.32 25.50
CA ALA A 120 -12.05 -4.85 25.53
C ALA A 120 -10.65 -4.39 25.96
N ASP A 121 -10.01 -5.11 26.87
CA ASP A 121 -8.65 -4.81 27.35
C ASP A 121 -7.59 -4.97 26.24
N ALA A 122 -7.72 -6.02 25.41
CA ALA A 122 -6.82 -6.26 24.29
C ALA A 122 -6.97 -5.20 23.18
N ILE A 123 -8.20 -4.74 22.93
CA ILE A 123 -8.48 -3.64 22.00
C ILE A 123 -7.88 -2.33 22.52
N ALA A 124 -8.11 -2.01 23.80
CA ALA A 124 -7.58 -0.80 24.42
C ALA A 124 -6.04 -0.77 24.39
N GLU A 125 -5.40 -1.92 24.62
CA GLU A 125 -3.95 -2.07 24.52
C GLU A 125 -3.46 -1.86 23.08
N ALA A 126 -4.11 -2.49 22.10
CA ALA A 126 -3.76 -2.32 20.68
C ALA A 126 -3.90 -0.86 20.21
N GLU A 127 -4.96 -0.16 20.64
CA GLU A 127 -5.14 1.26 20.35
C GLU A 127 -4.09 2.14 21.03
N GLN A 128 -3.70 1.81 22.27
CA GLN A 128 -2.63 2.53 22.97
C GLN A 128 -1.28 2.33 22.27
N ILE A 129 -0.97 1.11 21.83
CA ILE A 129 0.25 0.80 21.08
C ILE A 129 0.23 1.51 19.73
N SER A 130 -0.90 1.48 19.02
CA SER A 130 -1.07 2.20 17.75
C SER A 130 -0.76 3.70 17.90
N ARG A 131 -1.36 4.35 18.91
CA ARG A 131 -1.06 5.76 19.23
C ARG A 131 0.43 5.99 19.54
N GLY A 132 1.06 5.06 20.25
CA GLY A 132 2.50 5.10 20.53
C GLY A 132 3.36 5.00 19.26
N ILE A 133 2.99 4.10 18.34
CA ILE A 133 3.64 3.94 17.03
C ILE A 133 3.46 5.21 16.20
N ASP A 134 2.24 5.73 16.10
CA ASP A 134 1.94 6.96 15.36
C ASP A 134 2.71 8.17 15.89
N ALA A 135 2.83 8.30 17.21
CA ALA A 135 3.66 9.33 17.84
C ALA A 135 5.14 9.17 17.48
N CYS A 136 5.65 7.93 17.44
CA CYS A 136 7.02 7.64 17.02
C CYS A 136 7.24 7.95 15.53
N CYS A 137 6.33 7.51 14.66
CA CYS A 137 6.36 7.79 13.23
C CYS A 137 6.30 9.30 12.95
N SER A 138 5.47 10.04 13.68
CA SER A 138 5.37 11.50 13.57
C SER A 138 6.68 12.18 13.98
N LYS A 139 7.30 11.76 15.10
CA LYS A 139 8.62 12.27 15.54
C LYS A 139 9.72 11.95 14.52
N ARG A 140 9.69 10.74 13.95
CA ARG A 140 10.63 10.29 12.91
C ARG A 140 10.48 11.16 11.66
N LEU A 141 9.27 11.30 11.14
CA LEU A 141 8.96 12.12 9.96
C LEU A 141 9.42 13.57 10.16
N GLU A 142 9.20 14.15 11.34
CA GLU A 142 9.64 15.51 11.66
C GLU A 142 11.17 15.65 11.71
N ARG A 143 11.88 14.63 12.18
CA ARG A 143 13.36 14.61 12.13
C ARG A 143 13.86 14.54 10.69
N VAL A 144 13.29 13.66 9.86
CA VAL A 144 13.64 13.54 8.43
C VAL A 144 13.34 14.86 7.72
N ARG A 145 12.16 15.45 7.95
CA ARG A 145 11.76 16.75 7.39
C ARG A 145 12.76 17.85 7.72
N ARG A 146 13.13 18.02 8.99
CA ARG A 146 14.11 19.03 9.40
C ARG A 146 15.50 18.78 8.81
N ALA A 147 15.91 17.52 8.64
CA ALA A 147 17.17 17.20 7.98
C ALA A 147 17.13 17.58 6.49
N VAL A 148 16.07 17.17 5.78
CA VAL A 148 15.88 17.46 4.36
C VAL A 148 15.79 18.97 4.11
N LEU A 149 15.00 19.71 4.87
CA LEU A 149 14.87 21.17 4.70
C LEU A 149 16.16 21.93 4.99
N ARG A 150 16.91 21.54 6.03
CA ARG A 150 18.23 22.14 6.32
C ARG A 150 19.21 21.89 5.19
N TRP A 151 19.20 20.70 4.62
CA TRP A 151 20.04 20.39 3.46
C TRP A 151 19.60 21.19 2.22
N ALA A 152 18.30 21.23 1.94
CA ALA A 152 17.71 21.92 0.79
C ALA A 152 18.01 23.43 0.74
N HIS A 153 18.18 24.07 1.90
CA HIS A 153 18.41 25.51 1.99
C HIS A 153 19.65 25.97 1.21
N ASN A 154 20.68 25.12 1.14
CA ASN A 154 21.98 25.47 0.54
C ASN A 154 22.32 24.65 -0.71
N HIS A 155 21.40 23.78 -1.15
CA HIS A 155 21.68 22.82 -2.21
C HIS A 155 20.55 22.79 -3.23
N ASN A 156 20.94 22.79 -4.50
CA ASN A 156 20.08 22.42 -5.61
C ASN A 156 20.38 20.98 -6.00
N LEU A 157 19.39 20.28 -6.57
CA LEU A 157 19.54 18.89 -6.98
C LEU A 157 18.87 18.58 -8.30
N THR A 158 19.34 17.53 -8.96
CA THR A 158 18.70 16.96 -10.15
C THR A 158 17.66 15.90 -9.77
N CYS A 159 16.76 15.58 -10.69
CA CYS A 159 15.79 14.50 -10.54
C CYS A 159 16.46 13.14 -10.34
N ALA A 160 17.66 12.93 -10.91
CA ALA A 160 18.45 11.74 -10.68
C ALA A 160 18.97 11.65 -9.23
N GLN A 161 19.43 12.76 -8.66
CA GLN A 161 19.85 12.83 -7.25
C GLN A 161 18.66 12.65 -6.31
N LEU A 162 17.50 13.23 -6.65
CA LEU A 162 16.26 13.04 -5.89
C LEU A 162 15.87 11.56 -5.86
N ASN A 163 15.88 10.87 -7.00
CA ASN A 163 15.58 9.44 -7.06
C ASN A 163 16.53 8.59 -6.19
N ARG A 164 17.82 8.93 -6.13
CA ARG A 164 18.77 8.24 -5.24
C ARG A 164 18.38 8.43 -3.78
N LEU A 165 18.00 9.65 -3.39
CA LEU A 165 17.50 9.93 -2.04
C LEU A 165 16.23 9.13 -1.75
N LEU A 166 15.28 9.08 -2.68
CA LEU A 166 14.04 8.31 -2.52
C LEU A 166 14.28 6.81 -2.41
N GLY A 167 15.32 6.29 -3.06
CA GLY A 167 15.74 4.89 -2.93
C GLY A 167 16.26 4.52 -1.54
N VAL A 168 16.74 5.50 -0.76
CA VAL A 168 17.19 5.30 0.63
C VAL A 168 16.02 5.41 1.61
N LEU A 169 14.97 6.15 1.26
CA LEU A 169 13.80 6.33 2.11
C LEU A 169 12.86 5.13 2.00
N THR A 170 12.76 4.37 3.09
CA THR A 170 11.95 3.14 3.15
C THR A 170 10.45 3.41 3.23
N PHE A 171 10.05 4.53 3.84
CA PHE A 171 8.65 4.84 4.12
C PHE A 171 8.04 5.79 3.08
N GLN A 172 6.83 5.48 2.63
CA GLN A 172 6.06 6.27 1.68
C GLN A 172 5.89 7.74 2.13
N ARG A 173 5.54 7.98 3.40
CA ARG A 173 5.37 9.34 3.92
C ARG A 173 6.65 10.16 3.89
N ASP A 174 7.80 9.52 4.12
CA ASP A 174 9.11 10.18 4.02
C ASP A 174 9.42 10.55 2.59
N ARG A 175 9.17 9.62 1.65
CA ARG A 175 9.36 9.87 0.21
C ARG A 175 8.49 11.03 -0.25
N ILE A 176 7.19 11.00 0.00
CA ILE A 176 6.26 12.08 -0.34
C ILE A 176 6.71 13.41 0.29
N MET A 177 7.07 13.39 1.58
CA MET A 177 7.55 14.58 2.27
C MET A 177 8.83 15.13 1.62
N ALA A 178 9.82 14.29 1.36
CA ALA A 178 11.09 14.68 0.75
C ALA A 178 10.87 15.27 -0.66
N ILE A 179 10.02 14.62 -1.48
CA ILE A 179 9.63 15.14 -2.80
C ILE A 179 9.03 16.54 -2.66
N THR A 180 8.08 16.72 -1.76
CA THR A 180 7.39 18.00 -1.59
C THR A 180 8.29 19.10 -1.04
N ALA A 181 9.20 18.75 -0.14
CA ALA A 181 10.15 19.68 0.48
C ALA A 181 11.26 20.11 -0.50
N LEU A 182 11.71 19.19 -1.36
CA LEU A 182 12.83 19.42 -2.27
C LEU A 182 12.42 19.97 -3.64
N TRP A 183 11.12 19.97 -3.95
CA TRP A 183 10.59 20.40 -5.24
C TRP A 183 11.16 21.74 -5.73
N THR A 184 11.26 22.74 -4.85
CA THR A 184 11.77 24.07 -5.23
C THR A 184 13.27 24.08 -5.53
N SER A 185 14.02 23.13 -4.98
CA SER A 185 15.47 22.98 -5.16
C SER A 185 15.82 22.11 -6.38
N VAL A 186 14.84 21.54 -7.07
CA VAL A 186 15.07 20.73 -8.29
C VAL A 186 15.38 21.64 -9.49
N THR A 187 16.49 21.35 -10.19
CA THR A 187 16.98 22.15 -11.33
C THR A 187 16.40 21.72 -12.67
N ASP A 188 16.25 20.43 -12.90
CA ASP A 188 15.79 19.79 -14.15
C ASP A 188 14.28 19.47 -14.09
N ARG A 189 13.46 20.48 -13.75
CA ARG A 189 12.03 20.30 -13.44
C ARG A 189 11.20 19.70 -14.57
N ALA A 190 11.61 19.84 -15.83
CA ALA A 190 10.95 19.22 -16.97
C ALA A 190 10.97 17.67 -16.88
N GLU A 191 12.00 17.11 -16.25
CA GLU A 191 12.16 15.67 -16.07
C GLU A 191 11.46 15.12 -14.82
N PHE A 192 10.88 15.99 -13.98
CA PHE A 192 10.40 15.56 -12.67
C PHE A 192 9.26 14.54 -12.74
N VAL A 193 8.25 14.79 -13.55
CA VAL A 193 7.13 13.86 -13.69
C VAL A 193 7.58 12.52 -14.31
N PRO A 194 8.26 12.49 -15.49
CA PRO A 194 8.67 11.22 -16.09
C PRO A 194 9.75 10.48 -15.27
N SER A 195 10.67 11.21 -14.63
CA SER A 195 11.81 10.58 -13.94
C SER A 195 11.56 10.25 -12.47
N VAL A 196 10.70 11.01 -11.79
CA VAL A 196 10.43 10.86 -10.34
C VAL A 196 9.02 10.34 -10.11
N VAL A 197 8.00 11.07 -10.56
CA VAL A 197 6.59 10.75 -10.24
C VAL A 197 6.14 9.43 -10.85
N ALA A 198 6.50 9.14 -12.10
CA ALA A 198 6.12 7.92 -12.79
C ALA A 198 6.66 6.62 -12.14
N LYS A 199 7.69 6.73 -11.28
CA LYS A 199 8.26 5.59 -10.54
C LYS A 199 7.61 5.34 -9.19
N LEU A 200 6.75 6.24 -8.74
CA LEU A 200 6.05 6.13 -7.47
C LEU A 200 4.83 5.22 -7.61
N THR A 201 4.36 4.66 -6.50
CA THR A 201 3.08 3.94 -6.47
C THR A 201 1.92 4.88 -6.80
N SER A 202 0.79 4.35 -7.27
CA SER A 202 -0.38 5.17 -7.61
C SER A 202 -0.86 6.05 -6.44
N GLU A 203 -0.76 5.54 -5.22
CA GLU A 203 -1.11 6.30 -4.01
C GLU A 203 -0.12 7.43 -3.71
N GLU A 204 1.17 7.18 -3.88
CA GLU A 204 2.21 8.19 -3.74
C GLU A 204 2.07 9.31 -4.76
N GLN A 205 1.80 8.94 -6.02
CA GLN A 205 1.55 9.92 -7.08
C GLN A 205 0.42 10.85 -6.66
N VAL A 206 -0.75 10.31 -6.27
CA VAL A 206 -1.90 11.10 -5.83
C VAL A 206 -1.53 12.06 -4.69
N ASN A 207 -0.83 11.58 -3.67
CA ASN A 207 -0.41 12.40 -2.53
C ASN A 207 0.56 13.52 -2.93
N VAL A 208 1.51 13.24 -3.83
CA VAL A 208 2.44 14.24 -4.36
C VAL A 208 1.67 15.31 -5.14
N TYR A 209 0.74 14.91 -6.01
CA TYR A 209 -0.09 15.84 -6.78
C TYR A 209 -0.99 16.72 -5.90
N GLN A 210 -1.59 16.16 -4.85
CA GLN A 210 -2.41 16.93 -3.90
C GLN A 210 -1.59 18.00 -3.17
N ARG A 211 -0.34 17.70 -2.82
CA ARG A 211 0.53 18.62 -2.07
C ARG A 211 1.21 19.67 -2.93
N LEU A 212 1.70 19.29 -4.12
CA LEU A 212 2.37 20.23 -5.03
C LEU A 212 1.39 20.99 -5.93
N GLY A 213 0.18 20.48 -6.10
CA GLY A 213 -0.87 21.03 -6.94
C GLY A 213 -0.81 20.45 -8.36
N TYR A 214 -1.94 19.88 -8.80
CA TYR A 214 -2.10 19.26 -10.12
C TYR A 214 -1.66 20.16 -11.27
N HIS A 215 -2.11 21.42 -11.27
CA HIS A 215 -1.79 22.37 -12.33
C HIS A 215 -0.27 22.61 -12.47
N LYS A 216 0.45 22.74 -11.35
CA LYS A 216 1.89 23.05 -11.35
C LYS A 216 2.73 21.92 -11.93
N LEU A 217 2.35 20.67 -11.66
CA LEU A 217 3.07 19.50 -12.17
C LEU A 217 2.72 19.21 -13.63
N MET A 218 1.46 19.42 -14.01
CA MET A 218 1.00 19.17 -15.37
C MET A 218 1.48 20.23 -16.36
N SER A 219 1.62 21.50 -15.94
CA SER A 219 2.17 22.56 -16.81
C SER A 219 3.63 22.34 -17.20
N LEU A 220 4.35 21.49 -16.45
CA LEU A 220 5.77 21.20 -16.67
C LEU A 220 5.99 19.92 -17.50
N THR A 221 4.91 19.19 -17.83
CA THR A 221 5.03 17.89 -18.50
C THR A 221 4.29 17.92 -19.83
N PRO A 222 4.99 17.88 -20.97
CA PRO A 222 4.35 17.95 -22.28
C PRO A 222 3.46 16.72 -22.57
N ARG A 223 3.71 15.57 -21.92
CA ARG A 223 2.86 14.36 -22.01
C ARG A 223 2.89 13.53 -20.71
N PRO A 224 1.80 13.50 -19.91
CA PRO A 224 1.73 12.80 -18.64
C PRO A 224 1.35 11.32 -18.83
N TYR A 225 2.19 10.54 -19.50
CA TYR A 225 2.00 9.09 -19.56
C TYR A 225 2.41 8.43 -18.23
N GLY A 226 1.65 7.43 -17.77
CA GLY A 226 1.98 6.67 -16.56
C GLY A 226 1.64 7.35 -15.23
N VAL A 227 0.82 8.41 -15.28
CA VAL A 227 0.34 9.12 -14.08
C VAL A 227 -1.09 8.67 -13.74
N HIS A 228 -1.30 8.28 -12.48
CA HIS A 228 -2.60 7.92 -11.96
C HIS A 228 -3.30 9.13 -11.31
N PHE A 229 -4.58 9.28 -11.62
CA PHE A 229 -5.45 10.29 -11.01
C PHE A 229 -6.60 9.59 -10.30
N ARG A 230 -6.97 10.08 -9.11
CA ARG A 230 -8.25 9.71 -8.48
C ARG A 230 -9.30 10.75 -8.89
N LEU A 231 -10.26 10.31 -9.67
CA LEU A 231 -11.51 11.05 -9.86
C LEU A 231 -12.33 10.91 -8.57
N GLN A 232 -12.34 11.95 -7.74
CA GLN A 232 -13.33 12.04 -6.66
C GLN A 232 -14.65 12.43 -7.29
N LEU A 233 -15.46 11.44 -7.66
CA LEU A 233 -16.86 11.64 -7.97
C LEU A 233 -17.57 11.96 -6.66
N LYS A 234 -17.65 13.25 -6.30
CA LYS A 234 -18.58 13.68 -5.27
C LYS A 234 -19.98 13.53 -5.86
N THR A 235 -20.70 12.50 -5.43
CA THR A 235 -22.17 12.51 -5.49
C THR A 235 -22.60 13.71 -4.65
N GLN A 236 -22.98 14.80 -5.31
CA GLN A 236 -23.75 15.85 -4.66
C GLN A 236 -25.12 15.24 -4.35
N GLU A 237 -25.36 14.93 -3.08
CA GLU A 237 -26.72 14.89 -2.53
C GLU A 237 -27.20 16.31 -2.23
#